data_AF-A0A6P8EE65-F1
#
_entry.id   AF-A0A6P8EE65-F1
#
_cell.length_a   1.000
_cell.length_b   1.000
_cell.length_c   1.000
_cell.angle_alpha   90.00
_cell.angle_beta   90.00
_cell.angle_gamma   90.00
#
_symmetry.space_group_name_H-M   'P 1'
#
loop_
_entity.id
_entity.type
_entity.pdbx_description
1 polymer ?
#
loop_
_entity_poly.entity_id
_entity_poly.type
_entity_poly.pdbx_seq_one_letter_code
_entity_poly.pdbx_strand_id
1 'polypeptide(L)'
;MARQLPKRQEAHLNLYRQGTVRDLVEASKIYTTLYNVLDRDVANRTVKTQGSHTRNLCRVRQGLDLIRALFEQFLSSKFLSVTTR
;
A
#
# COMPACT_ATOMS: atom_id res chain seq x y z
N MET A 1 20.88 -0.89 29.61
CA MET A 1 19.91 -1.99 29.38
C MET A 1 18.67 -1.40 28.74
N ALA A 2 18.33 -1.80 27.52
CA ALA A 2 17.13 -1.29 26.83
C ALA A 2 15.88 -1.90 27.46
N ARG A 3 14.94 -1.07 27.93
CA ARG A 3 13.64 -1.52 28.45
C ARG A 3 12.86 -2.14 27.29
N GLN A 4 12.57 -3.44 27.36
CA GLN A 4 11.61 -4.09 26.47
C GLN A 4 10.22 -3.49 26.72
N LEU A 5 9.56 -3.07 25.65
CA LEU A 5 8.20 -2.54 25.71
C LEU A 5 7.21 -3.68 25.98
N PRO A 6 6.10 -3.41 26.70
CA PRO A 6 5.09 -4.45 26.93
C PRO A 6 4.53 -4.97 25.61
N LYS A 7 4.38 -6.29 25.49
CA LYS A 7 3.99 -7.01 24.25
C LYS A 7 2.78 -6.42 23.50
N ARG A 8 1.86 -5.75 24.22
CA ARG A 8 0.71 -5.04 23.62
C ARG A 8 1.09 -3.75 22.88
N GLN A 9 2.07 -3.00 23.37
CA GLN A 9 2.61 -1.82 22.67
C GLN A 9 3.48 -2.24 21.49
N GLU A 10 4.22 -3.36 21.59
CA GLU A 10 4.96 -3.90 20.45
C GLU A 10 4.02 -4.39 19.33
N ALA A 11 2.89 -5.02 19.66
CA ALA A 11 1.88 -5.41 18.68
C ALA A 11 1.27 -4.19 17.94
N HIS A 12 0.89 -3.15 18.68
CA HIS A 12 0.39 -1.90 18.11
C HIS A 12 1.43 -1.22 17.21
N LEU A 13 2.70 -1.23 17.63
CA LEU A 13 3.80 -0.64 16.87
C LEU A 13 4.14 -1.48 15.63
N ASN A 14 4.08 -2.82 15.70
CA ASN A 14 4.30 -3.70 14.55
C ASN A 14 3.17 -3.62 13.52
N LEU A 15 1.91 -3.44 13.97
CA LEU A 15 0.76 -3.09 13.12
C LEU A 15 0.91 -1.73 12.43
N TYR A 16 1.63 -0.79 13.06
CA TYR A 16 1.94 0.53 12.49
C TYR A 16 3.21 0.50 11.60
N ARG A 17 4.11 -0.47 11.78
CA ARG A 17 5.43 -0.55 11.09
C ARG A 17 5.45 -1.36 9.80
N GLN A 18 4.41 -2.14 9.52
CA GLN A 18 4.26 -2.79 8.22
C GLN A 18 3.63 -1.78 7.24
N GLY A 19 4.49 -0.93 6.67
CA GLY A 19 4.09 -0.05 5.57
C GLY A 19 3.45 -0.86 4.44
N THR A 20 2.37 -0.33 3.87
CA THR A 20 1.51 -1.04 2.88
C THR A 20 2.31 -1.65 1.72
N VAL A 21 3.34 -0.95 1.23
CA VAL A 21 4.22 -1.45 0.15
C VAL A 21 5.16 -2.55 0.65
N ARG A 22 5.74 -2.39 1.85
CA ARG A 22 6.67 -3.36 2.42
C ARG A 22 6.00 -4.71 2.67
N ASP A 23 4.76 -4.69 3.14
CA ASP A 23 3.95 -5.90 3.30
C ASP A 23 3.75 -6.63 1.97
N LEU A 24 3.42 -5.91 0.89
CA LEU A 24 3.24 -6.50 -0.43
C LEU A 24 4.56 -7.01 -1.04
N VAL A 25 5.70 -6.40 -0.72
CA VAL A 25 7.03 -6.90 -1.10
C VAL A 25 7.36 -8.24 -0.42
N GLU A 26 6.92 -8.44 0.82
CA GLU A 26 7.07 -9.74 1.48
C GLU A 26 6.08 -10.76 0.89
N ALA A 27 4.85 -10.35 0.62
CA ALA A 27 3.84 -11.19 0.00
C ALA A 27 4.25 -11.69 -1.39
N SER A 28 4.95 -10.87 -2.19
CA SER A 28 5.38 -11.24 -3.55
C SER A 28 6.41 -12.37 -3.60
N LYS A 29 7.07 -12.68 -2.48
CA LYS A 29 7.97 -13.84 -2.37
C LYS A 29 7.21 -15.17 -2.34
N ILE A 30 5.92 -15.13 -2.00
CA ILE A 30 5.06 -16.30 -1.81
C ILE A 30 3.99 -16.37 -2.91
N TYR A 31 3.39 -15.23 -3.26
CA TYR A 31 2.31 -15.14 -4.23
C TYR A 31 2.83 -14.57 -5.55
N THR A 32 2.70 -15.36 -6.62
CA THR A 32 3.19 -15.03 -7.96
C THR A 32 2.36 -13.95 -8.67
N THR A 33 1.09 -13.80 -8.32
CA THR A 33 0.22 -12.78 -8.91
C THR A 33 -0.60 -12.06 -7.85
N LEU A 34 -1.10 -10.87 -8.19
CA LEU A 34 -2.05 -10.15 -7.35
C LEU A 34 -3.35 -10.94 -7.13
N TYR A 35 -3.79 -11.76 -8.10
CA TYR A 35 -4.95 -12.63 -7.93
C TYR A 35 -4.74 -13.65 -6.81
N ASN A 36 -3.55 -14.27 -6.74
CA ASN A 36 -3.22 -15.20 -5.65
C ASN A 36 -3.26 -14.53 -4.27
N VAL A 37 -2.87 -13.26 -4.17
CA VAL A 37 -2.96 -12.46 -2.95
C VAL A 37 -4.43 -12.26 -2.54
N LEU A 38 -5.29 -11.92 -3.50
CA LEU A 38 -6.73 -11.74 -3.28
C LEU A 38 -7.41 -13.05 -2.88
N ASP A 39 -7.15 -14.13 -3.61
CA ASP A 39 -7.74 -15.45 -3.39
C ASP A 39 -7.44 -15.96 -1.98
N ARG A 40 -6.21 -15.72 -1.50
CA ARG A 40 -5.82 -16.08 -0.12
C ARG A 40 -6.68 -15.38 0.91
N ASP A 41 -6.87 -14.06 0.79
CA ASP A 41 -7.64 -13.28 1.77
C ASP A 41 -9.14 -13.53 1.65
N VAL A 42 -9.65 -13.83 0.44
CA VAL A 42 -11.03 -14.23 0.21
C VAL A 42 -11.31 -15.58 0.88
N ALA A 43 -10.45 -16.58 0.64
CA ALA A 43 -10.57 -17.90 1.23
C ALA A 43 -10.55 -17.85 2.77
N ASN A 44 -9.74 -16.95 3.35
CA ASN A 44 -9.63 -16.77 4.79
C ASN A 44 -10.63 -15.77 5.38
N ARG A 45 -11.48 -15.14 4.55
CA ARG A 45 -12.42 -14.07 4.96
C ARG A 45 -11.73 -12.88 5.65
N THR A 46 -10.48 -12.59 5.29
CA THR A 46 -9.63 -11.54 5.88
C THR A 46 -9.52 -10.27 5.04
N VAL A 47 -10.18 -10.20 3.88
CA VAL A 47 -10.12 -9.08 2.90
C VAL A 47 -10.18 -7.68 3.53
N LYS A 48 -11.03 -7.48 4.54
CA LYS A 48 -11.23 -6.17 5.20
C LYS A 48 -10.41 -5.99 6.48
N THR A 49 -9.77 -7.06 6.96
CA THR A 49 -9.02 -7.08 8.22
C THR A 49 -7.81 -6.16 8.13
N GLN A 50 -7.50 -5.48 9.24
CA GLN A 50 -6.30 -4.67 9.34
C GLN A 50 -5.06 -5.55 9.14
N GLY A 51 -4.14 -5.12 8.28
CA GLY A 51 -2.92 -5.87 7.95
C GLY A 51 -3.12 -6.95 6.88
N SER A 52 -4.32 -7.17 6.35
CA SER A 52 -4.51 -8.06 5.19
C SER A 52 -3.82 -7.50 3.95
N HIS A 53 -3.28 -8.40 3.14
CA HIS A 53 -2.57 -8.04 1.92
C HIS A 53 -3.52 -7.37 0.92
N THR A 54 -4.78 -7.81 0.84
CA THR A 54 -5.81 -7.20 0.00
C THR A 54 -6.09 -5.76 0.40
N ARG A 55 -6.20 -5.47 1.71
CA ARG A 55 -6.41 -4.10 2.18
C ARG A 55 -5.19 -3.21 1.89
N ASN A 56 -3.98 -3.75 2.00
CA ASN A 56 -2.76 -3.03 1.66
C ASN A 56 -2.66 -2.77 0.15
N LEU A 57 -3.06 -3.74 -0.68
CA LEU A 57 -3.13 -3.61 -2.14
C LEU A 57 -4.11 -2.52 -2.57
N CYS A 58 -5.30 -2.48 -1.96
CA CYS A 58 -6.28 -1.42 -2.20
C CYS A 58 -5.72 -0.02 -1.88
N ARG A 59 -4.95 0.12 -0.79
CA ARG A 59 -4.30 1.39 -0.43
C ARG A 59 -3.20 1.78 -1.42
N VAL A 60 -2.41 0.82 -1.90
CA VAL A 60 -1.40 1.07 -2.93
C VAL A 60 -2.06 1.51 -4.24
N ARG A 61 -3.14 0.83 -4.66
CA ARG A 61 -3.91 1.24 -5.85
C ARG A 61 -4.42 2.67 -5.73
N GLN A 62 -5.02 3.04 -4.60
CA GLN A 62 -5.49 4.41 -4.35
C GLN A 62 -4.36 5.46 -4.45
N GLY A 63 -3.18 5.14 -3.92
CA GLY A 63 -2.01 6.02 -4.05
C GLY A 63 -1.55 6.18 -5.50
N LEU A 64 -1.52 5.09 -6.27
CA LEU A 64 -1.19 5.13 -7.70
C LEU A 64 -2.24 5.90 -8.51
N ASP A 65 -3.52 5.74 -8.20
CA ASP A 65 -4.61 6.49 -8.83
C ASP A 65 -4.48 8.00 -8.56
N LEU A 66 -4.12 8.38 -7.33
CA LEU A 66 -3.86 9.78 -6.98
C LEU A 66 -2.65 10.34 -7.77
N ILE A 67 -1.54 9.60 -7.79
CA ILE A 67 -0.34 10.01 -8.54
C ILE A 67 -0.69 10.19 -10.03
N ARG A 68 -1.41 9.23 -10.61
CA ARG A 68 -1.89 9.30 -11.99
C ARG A 68 -2.73 10.56 -12.23
N ALA A 69 -3.71 10.84 -11.38
CA ALA A 69 -4.56 12.02 -11.51
C ALA A 69 -3.77 13.34 -11.41
N LEU A 70 -2.76 13.40 -10.54
CA LEU A 70 -1.88 14.57 -10.44
C LEU A 70 -1.09 14.78 -11.72
N PHE A 71 -0.48 13.73 -12.28
CA PHE A 71 0.23 13.83 -13.56
C PHE A 71 -0.69 14.21 -14.72
N GLU A 72 -1.89 13.64 -14.79
CA GLU A 72 -2.89 14.00 -15.79
C GLU A 72 -3.27 15.49 -15.69
N GLN A 73 -3.43 16.03 -14.48
CA GLN A 73 -3.67 17.46 -14.27
C GLN A 73 -2.46 18.33 -14.66
N PHE A 74 -1.24 17.94 -14.29
CA PHE A 74 -0.03 18.67 -14.67
C PHE A 74 0.16 18.74 -16.19
N LEU A 75 -0.11 17.64 -16.90
CA LEU A 75 -0.01 17.58 -18.36
C LEU A 75 -1.15 18.34 -19.07
N SER A 76 -2.35 18.34 -18.49
CA SER A 76 -3.52 19.05 -19.05
C SER A 76 -3.49 20.54 -18.79
N SER A 77 -2.89 20.96 -17.66
CA SER A 77 -2.62 22.37 -17.39
C SER A 77 -1.54 22.85 -18.36
N LYS A 78 -1.83 23.90 -19.12
CA LYS A 78 -0.99 24.43 -20.22
C LYS A 78 0.36 25.03 -19.78
N PHE A 79 1.09 24.39 -18.87
CA PHE A 79 2.40 24.82 -18.39
C PHE A 79 3.47 24.82 -19.49
N LEU A 80 3.25 24.11 -20.60
CA LEU A 80 4.14 24.11 -21.77
C LEU A 80 3.78 25.16 -22.84
N SER A 81 2.80 26.05 -22.60
CA SER A 81 2.39 27.06 -23.61
C SER A 81 3.05 28.43 -23.48
N VAL A 82 3.90 28.66 -22.48
CA VAL A 82 4.57 29.95 -22.31
C VAL A 82 6.07 29.74 -22.20
N THR A 83 6.77 29.81 -23.34
CA THR A 83 7.90 30.73 -23.62
C THR A 83 8.45 30.39 -25.01
N THR A 84 7.73 30.85 -26.03
CA THR A 84 8.30 31.11 -27.36
C THR A 84 7.78 32.47 -27.79
N ARG A 85 8.37 33.53 -27.21
CA ARG A 85 8.33 34.89 -27.73
C ARG A 85 9.64 35.57 -27.38
#